data_AF-A0A2V6G7J8-F1
#
_entry.id   AF-A0A2V6G7J8-F1
#
_cell.length_a   1.000
_cell.length_b   1.000
_cell.length_c   1.000
_cell.angle_alpha   90.00
_cell.angle_beta   90.00
_cell.angle_gamma   90.00
#
_symmetry.space_group_name_H-M   'P 1'
#
loop_
_entity.id
_entity.type
_entity.pdbx_description
1 polymer ?
#
loop_
_entity_poly.entity_id
_entity_poly.type
_entity_poly.pdbx_seq_one_letter_code
_entity_poly.pdbx_strand_id
1 'polypeptide(L)'
;MRHNIDVPDLENILREVIETLGTRERRVTDKEGRPYSLRVRPYRTTENKIDGAVITLVDIDGEKKGDGVKTSRQTKDASSR
;
A
#
# COMPACT_ATOMS: atom_id res chain seq x y z
N MET A 1 10.41 8.86 16.73
CA MET A 1 9.48 7.75 17.02
C MET A 1 9.84 6.58 16.13
N ARG A 2 10.28 5.46 16.71
CA ARG A 2 10.54 4.21 15.96
C ARG A 2 9.29 3.35 16.12
N HIS A 3 8.36 3.44 15.17
CA HIS A 3 7.16 2.60 15.18
C HIS A 3 7.62 1.14 15.02
N ASN A 4 7.56 0.37 16.11
CA ASN A 4 7.96 -1.02 16.09
C ASN A 4 6.77 -1.87 15.65
N ILE A 5 6.50 -1.87 14.35
CA ILE A 5 5.44 -2.67 13.74
C ILE A 5 5.97 -4.05 13.39
N ASP A 6 5.24 -5.08 13.82
CA ASP A 6 5.55 -6.46 13.49
C ASP A 6 4.84 -6.86 12.19
N VAL A 7 5.62 -7.11 11.14
CA VAL A 7 5.15 -7.49 9.81
C VAL A 7 6.01 -8.68 9.36
N PRO A 8 5.83 -9.87 9.96
CA PRO A 8 6.73 -11.01 9.75
C PRO A 8 6.72 -11.51 8.31
N ASP A 9 5.63 -11.28 7.58
CA ASP A 9 5.42 -11.66 6.18
C ASP A 9 5.70 -10.52 5.19
N LEU A 10 6.42 -9.46 5.60
CA LEU A 10 6.70 -8.30 4.74
C LEU A 10 7.40 -8.69 3.44
N GLU A 11 8.35 -9.63 3.47
CA GLU A 11 9.04 -10.09 2.27
C GLU A 11 8.09 -10.72 1.25
N ASN A 12 7.15 -11.55 1.72
CA ASN A 12 6.16 -12.19 0.86
C ASN A 12 5.24 -11.15 0.21
N ILE A 13 4.79 -10.16 0.99
CA ILE A 13 3.98 -9.05 0.48
C ILE A 13 4.74 -8.27 -0.60
N LEU A 14 6.03 -8.01 -0.39
CA LEU A 14 6.87 -7.31 -1.36
C LEU A 14 7.03 -8.12 -2.65
N ARG A 15 7.30 -9.43 -2.56
CA ARG A 15 7.37 -10.32 -3.72
C ARG A 15 6.06 -10.31 -4.49
N GLU A 16 4.93 -10.50 -3.82
CA GLU A 16 3.63 -10.49 -4.47
C GLU A 16 3.35 -9.17 -5.19
N VAL A 17 3.65 -8.03 -4.57
CA VAL A 17 3.43 -6.70 -5.17
C VAL A 17 4.28 -6.51 -6.43
N ILE A 18 5.53 -6.96 -6.40
CA ILE A 18 6.44 -6.86 -7.55
C ILE A 18 5.99 -7.81 -8.67
N GLU A 19 5.69 -9.07 -8.35
CA GLU A 19 5.29 -10.08 -9.33
C GLU A 19 3.93 -9.79 -9.97
N THR A 20 2.95 -9.36 -9.16
CA THR A 20 1.57 -9.13 -9.64
C THR A 20 1.35 -7.72 -10.17
N LEU A 21 2.29 -6.79 -9.96
CA LEU A 21 2.08 -5.36 -10.17
C LEU A 21 0.88 -4.79 -9.38
N GLY A 22 0.39 -5.54 -8.39
CA GLY A 22 -0.77 -5.21 -7.58
C GLY A 22 -0.38 -4.36 -6.37
N THR A 23 -1.30 -3.49 -5.95
CA THR A 23 -1.17 -2.82 -4.65
C THR A 23 -1.73 -3.74 -3.57
N ARG A 24 -1.03 -3.85 -2.43
CA ARG A 24 -1.51 -4.54 -1.23
C ARG A 24 -1.75 -3.55 -0.11
N GLU A 25 -2.86 -3.73 0.60
CA GLU A 25 -3.21 -2.90 1.76
C GLU A 25 -3.73 -3.81 2.87
N ARG A 26 -3.28 -3.56 4.11
CA ARG A 26 -3.77 -4.27 5.29
C ARG A 26 -3.64 -3.44 6.56
N ARG A 27 -4.45 -3.78 7.55
CA ARG A 27 -4.32 -3.26 8.90
C ARG A 27 -3.23 -4.01 9.66
N VAL A 28 -2.33 -3.28 10.30
CA VAL A 28 -1.29 -3.83 11.19
C VAL A 28 -1.34 -3.08 12.52
N THR A 29 -0.69 -3.62 13.54
CA THR A 29 -0.62 -3.02 14.87
C THR A 29 0.83 -2.91 15.29
N ASP A 30 1.20 -1.82 15.97
CA ASP A 30 2.50 -1.78 16.62
C ASP A 30 2.52 -2.58 17.93
N LYS A 31 3.70 -2.66 18.56
CA LYS A 31 3.89 -3.33 19.86
C LYS A 31 3.08 -2.71 21.01
N GLU A 32 2.62 -1.47 20.87
CA GLU A 32 1.83 -0.77 21.89
C GLU A 32 0.31 -0.90 21.64
N GLY A 33 -0.10 -1.64 20.61
CA GLY A 33 -1.50 -1.86 20.29
C GLY A 33 -2.13 -0.80 19.39
N ARG A 34 -1.34 0.16 18.87
CA ARG A 34 -1.87 1.21 18.00
C ARG A 34 -2.07 0.67 16.57
N PRO A 35 -3.24 0.88 15.97
CA PRO A 35 -3.51 0.40 14.62
C PRO A 35 -2.91 1.32 13.55
N TYR A 36 -2.38 0.72 12.49
CA TYR A 36 -1.89 1.39 11.29
C TYR A 36 -2.45 0.75 10.02
N SER A 37 -2.59 1.53 8.97
CA SER A 37 -2.77 1.05 7.60
C SER A 37 -1.40 0.91 6.93
N LEU A 38 -1.05 -0.32 6.56
CA LEU A 38 0.13 -0.65 5.76
C LEU A 38 -0.29 -0.78 4.31
N ARG A 39 0.28 0.05 3.43
CA ARG A 39 0.05 -0.01 1.99
C ARG A 39 1.36 -0.21 1.25
N VAL A 40 1.41 -1.20 0.37
CA VAL A 40 2.58 -1.56 -0.43
C VAL A 40 2.21 -1.45 -1.91
N ARG A 41 2.99 -0.66 -2.66
CA ARG A 41 2.72 -0.36 -4.08
C ARG A 41 3.96 -0.60 -4.91
N PRO A 42 3.86 -1.13 -6.14
CA PRO A 42 5.01 -1.26 -7.01
C PRO A 42 5.48 0.15 -7.43
N TYR A 43 6.80 0.36 -7.39
CA TYR A 43 7.43 1.56 -7.90
C TYR A 43 7.88 1.31 -9.34
N ARG A 44 7.40 2.16 -10.25
CA ARG A 44 7.76 2.11 -11.66
C ARG A 44 8.65 3.28 -12.02
N THR A 45 9.69 3.00 -12.78
CA THR A 45 10.53 4.05 -13.38
C THR A 45 9.77 4.79 -14.48
N THR A 46 10.35 5.89 -14.94
CA THR A 46 9.86 6.62 -16.12
C THR A 46 9.86 5.76 -17.39
N GLU A 47 10.66 4.69 -17.43
CA GLU A 47 10.67 3.68 -18.50
C GLU A 47 9.63 2.56 -18.30
N ASN A 48 8.71 2.70 -17.32
CA ASN A 48 7.68 1.72 -16.97
C ASN A 48 8.22 0.34 -16.52
N LYS A 49 9.48 0.28 -16.08
CA LYS A 49 10.08 -0.91 -15.44
C LYS A 49 9.79 -0.88 -13.94
N ILE A 50 9.65 -2.06 -13.32
CA ILE A 50 9.57 -2.15 -11.85
C ILE A 50 10.98 -2.03 -11.29
N ASP A 51 11.19 -1.02 -10.45
CA ASP A 51 12.49 -0.80 -9.77
C ASP A 51 12.41 -1.14 -8.27
N GLY A 52 11.19 -1.41 -7.77
CA GLY A 52 10.98 -1.88 -6.41
C GLY A 52 9.54 -1.71 -5.95
N ALA A 53 9.35 -1.58 -4.64
CA ALA A 53 8.08 -1.29 -4.02
C ALA A 53 8.20 -0.19 -2.97
N VAL A 54 7.17 0.63 -2.85
CA VAL A 54 7.04 1.66 -1.81
C VAL A 54 6.09 1.15 -0.74
N ILE A 55 6.53 1.22 0.51
CA ILE A 55 5.73 0.94 1.69
C ILE A 55 5.29 2.27 2.30
N THR A 56 4.00 2.40 2.61
CA THR A 56 3.43 3.52 3.35
C THR A 56 2.76 2.96 4.60
N LEU A 57 2.95 3.67 5.71
CA LEU A 57 2.37 3.32 6.99
C LEU A 57 1.65 4.55 7.54
N VAL A 58 0.35 4.43 7.79
CA VAL A 58 -0.50 5.53 8.26
C VAL A 58 -1.12 5.13 9.58
N ASP A 59 -0.95 5.96 10.61
CA ASP A 59 -1.65 5.79 11.87
C ASP A 59 -3.15 5.97 11.64
N ILE A 60 -3.95 5.00 12.10
CA ILE A 60 -5.42 5.05 12.01
C ILE A 60 -6.07 5.07 13.40
N ASP A 61 -5.26 5.27 14.45
CA ASP A 61 -5.72 5.55 15.80
C ASP A 61 -6.33 6.96 15.82
N GLY A 62 -7.64 7.03 15.62
CA GLY A 62 -8.40 8.27 15.76
C GLY A 62 -8.86 8.94 14.47
N GLU A 63 -9.18 8.19 13.40
CA GLU A 63 -9.97 8.73 12.28
C GLU A 63 -11.42 9.08 12.71
N LYS A 64 -11.57 10.13 13.53
CA LYS A 64 -12.72 11.03 13.41
C LYS A 64 -12.46 11.92 12.19
N LYS A 65 -12.97 11.45 11.05
CA LYS A 65 -13.55 12.27 9.96
C LYS A 65 -12.64 13.38 9.39
N GLY A 66 -11.86 13.06 8.37
CA GLY A 66 -11.14 14.05 7.55
C GLY A 66 -10.56 13.47 6.27
N ASP A 67 -11.35 13.59 5.19
CA ASP A 67 -10.95 13.69 3.78
C ASP A 67 -9.87 12.78 3.17
N GLY A 68 -10.32 11.92 2.24
CA GLY A 68 -9.83 12.02 0.87
C GLY A 68 -8.77 11.00 0.40
N VAL A 69 -9.17 9.74 0.20
CA VAL A 69 -8.53 8.88 -0.83
C VAL A 69 -9.56 8.54 -1.90
N LYS A 70 -9.77 9.50 -2.81
CA LYS A 70 -10.31 9.20 -4.14
C LYS A 70 -9.22 8.49 -4.93
N THR A 71 -9.14 7.16 -4.87
CA THR A 71 -8.35 6.40 -5.85
C THR A 71 -9.17 6.27 -7.12
N SER A 72 -9.11 7.31 -7.94
CA SER A 72 -9.45 7.24 -9.35
C SER A 72 -8.36 6.46 -10.10
N ARG A 73 -8.66 5.24 -10.55
CA ARG A 73 -8.24 4.75 -11.88
C ARG A 73 -9.04 3.50 -12.27
N GLN A 74 -10.33 3.68 -12.57
CA GLN A 74 -11.04 2.76 -13.46
C GLN A 74 -10.57 3.10 -14.88
N THR A 75 -9.94 2.14 -15.54
CA THR A 75 -9.49 2.20 -16.92
C THR A 75 -10.68 2.50 -17.83
N LYS A 76 -10.66 3.68 -18.46
CA LYS A 76 -11.41 3.91 -19.68
C LYS A 76 -10.59 3.29 -20.81
N ASP A 77 -10.98 2.11 -21.25
CA ASP A 77 -10.70 1.66 -22.62
C ASP A 77 -12.05 1.39 -23.27
N ALA A 78 -12.49 2.39 -24.02
CA ALA A 78 -13.50 2.23 -25.03
C ALA A 78 -12.93 1.33 -26.14
N SER A 79 -13.62 0.24 -26.48
CA SER A 79 -13.80 -0.21 -27.87
C SER A 79 -14.57 -1.53 -27.90
N SER A 80 -15.84 -1.49 -28.32
CA SER A 80 -16.30 -2.35 -29.42
C SER A 80 -17.79 -2.17 -29.73
N ARG A 81 -18.01 -1.72 -30.97
CA ARG A 81 -19.21 -1.80 -31.83
C ARG A 81 -20.30 -0.76 -31.64
#